data_AF-A0A7C9F3X7-F1
#
_entry.id   AF-A0A7C9F3X7-F1
#
_cell.length_a   1.000
_cell.length_b   1.000
_cell.length_c   1.000
_cell.angle_alpha   90.00
_cell.angle_beta   90.00
_cell.angle_gamma   90.00
#
_symmetry.space_group_name_H-M   'P 1'
#
loop_
_entity.id
_entity.type
_entity.pdbx_description
1 polymer ?
#
loop_
_entity_poly.entity_id
_entity_poly.type
_entity_poly.pdbx_seq_one_letter_code
_entity_poly.pdbx_strand_id
1 'polypeptide(L)'
;MDLKTGLLSVKNFKAAFVSLNRQPKLDYLKDCSILELYILVCMKRLETREQNSYNFNSIMREYKDIHDSFQTPDYYARSVCLRAFEHLLERDLICFVDSRGYNQSIEFRPVKLLISAHELHQGLKSTQNCP
;
A
#
# COMPACT_ATOMS: atom_id res chain seq x y z
N MET A 1 33.19 0.99 4.62
CA MET A 1 34.65 0.85 4.84
C MET A 1 34.90 -0.59 5.20
N ASP A 2 35.82 -1.27 4.54
CA ASP A 2 36.22 -2.60 4.98
C ASP A 2 37.04 -2.43 6.26
N LEU A 3 36.48 -2.85 7.41
CA LEU A 3 37.06 -2.61 8.73
C LEU A 3 38.37 -3.40 8.96
N LYS A 4 38.65 -4.41 8.13
CA LYS A 4 39.89 -5.21 8.23
C LYS A 4 41.05 -4.55 7.49
N THR A 5 40.77 -3.84 6.40
CA THR A 5 41.79 -3.21 5.54
C THR A 5 41.83 -1.68 5.67
N GLY A 6 40.81 -1.06 6.27
CA GLY A 6 40.68 0.40 6.40
C GLY A 6 40.37 1.12 5.08
N LEU A 7 40.29 0.39 3.95
CA LEU A 7 40.12 0.96 2.62
C LEU A 7 38.64 0.99 2.19
N LEU A 8 38.33 1.97 1.33
CA LEU A 8 37.06 2.02 0.61
C LEU A 8 37.21 1.31 -0.73
N SER A 9 36.37 0.30 -0.96
CA SER A 9 36.32 -0.44 -2.22
C SER A 9 35.13 0.00 -3.08
N VAL A 10 35.19 -0.30 -4.38
CA VAL A 10 34.06 -0.14 -5.31
C VAL A 10 32.80 -0.86 -4.80
N LYS A 11 32.95 -2.00 -4.13
CA LYS A 11 31.82 -2.72 -3.51
C LYS A 11 31.15 -1.89 -2.42
N ASN A 12 31.92 -1.15 -1.62
CA ASN A 12 31.36 -0.25 -0.60
C ASN A 12 30.58 0.90 -1.24
N PHE A 13 31.10 1.49 -2.32
CA PHE A 13 30.38 2.55 -3.06
C PHE A 13 29.09 2.03 -3.70
N LYS A 14 29.11 0.83 -4.30
CA LYS A 14 27.89 0.20 -4.84
C LYS A 14 26.85 -0.06 -3.76
N ALA A 15 27.25 -0.58 -2.60
CA ALA A 15 26.34 -0.80 -1.48
C ALA A 15 25.75 0.52 -0.94
N ALA A 16 26.58 1.56 -0.78
CA ALA A 16 26.14 2.89 -0.37
C ALA A 16 25.17 3.52 -1.38
N PHE A 17 25.45 3.37 -2.68
CA PHE A 17 24.56 3.83 -3.75
C PHE A 17 23.20 3.13 -3.72
N VAL A 18 23.16 1.82 -3.47
CA VAL A 18 21.89 1.09 -3.30
C VAL A 18 21.12 1.61 -2.09
N SER A 19 21.79 1.86 -0.95
CA SER A 19 21.12 2.41 0.23
C SER A 19 20.61 3.85 0.04
N LEU A 20 21.34 4.68 -0.71
CA LEU A 20 20.94 6.07 -0.99
C LEU A 20 19.76 6.16 -1.95
N ASN A 21 19.62 5.20 -2.87
CA ASN A 21 18.51 5.13 -3.81
C ASN A 21 17.35 4.25 -3.31
N ARG A 22 17.36 3.86 -2.02
CA ARG A 22 16.29 3.10 -1.42
C ARG A 22 15.01 3.95 -1.43
N GLN A 23 13.92 3.40 -1.94
CA GLN A 23 12.60 4.05 -1.95
C GLN A 23 11.73 3.39 -0.88
N PRO A 24 11.55 4.01 0.30
CA PRO A 24 10.88 3.37 1.43
C PRO A 24 9.48 2.84 1.10
N LYS A 25 8.69 3.60 0.33
CA LYS A 25 7.35 3.20 -0.13
C LYS A 25 7.36 1.92 -0.97
N LEU A 26 8.33 1.78 -1.88
CA LEU A 26 8.46 0.56 -2.69
C LEU A 26 8.88 -0.65 -1.87
N ASP A 27 9.69 -0.45 -0.83
CA ASP A 27 10.06 -1.56 0.05
C ASP A 27 8.86 -2.01 0.88
N TYR A 28 8.07 -1.07 1.42
CA TYR A 28 6.82 -1.42 2.10
C TYR A 28 5.83 -2.13 1.18
N LEU A 29 5.73 -1.73 -0.09
CA LEU A 29 4.87 -2.40 -1.08
C LEU A 29 5.28 -3.85 -1.35
N LYS A 30 6.58 -4.17 -1.28
CA LYS A 30 7.07 -5.56 -1.39
C LYS A 30 6.72 -6.38 -0.16
N ASP A 31 6.66 -5.73 1.00
CA ASP A 31 6.36 -6.34 2.30
C ASP A 31 4.88 -6.18 2.71
N CYS A 32 3.99 -5.89 1.75
CA CYS A 32 2.55 -5.87 1.98
C CYS A 32 1.97 -7.27 1.99
N SER A 33 1.00 -7.51 2.86
CA SER A 33 0.15 -8.70 2.79
C SER A 33 -0.75 -8.68 1.55
N ILE A 34 -1.24 -9.85 1.14
CA ILE A 34 -2.18 -9.98 0.02
C ILE A 34 -3.44 -9.12 0.26
N LEU A 35 -3.93 -9.05 1.50
CA LEU A 35 -5.10 -8.23 1.85
C LEU A 35 -4.82 -6.73 1.66
N GLU A 36 -3.66 -6.25 2.08
CA GLU A 36 -3.28 -4.84 1.89
C GLU A 36 -3.15 -4.50 0.40
N LEU A 37 -2.51 -5.37 -0.38
CA LEU A 37 -2.41 -5.19 -1.83
C LEU A 37 -3.80 -5.17 -2.48
N TYR A 38 -4.70 -6.04 -2.04
CA TYR A 38 -6.08 -6.08 -2.54
C TYR A 38 -6.84 -4.78 -2.19
N ILE A 39 -6.69 -4.27 -0.96
CA ILE A 39 -7.24 -2.96 -0.57
C ILE A 39 -6.69 -1.84 -1.47
N LEU A 40 -5.37 -1.81 -1.74
CA LEU A 40 -4.75 -0.82 -2.63
C LEU A 40 -5.29 -0.91 -4.07
N VAL A 41 -5.54 -2.12 -4.58
CA VAL A 41 -6.17 -2.34 -5.89
C VAL A 41 -7.61 -1.80 -5.91
N CYS A 42 -8.39 -2.02 -4.84
CA CYS A 42 -9.73 -1.47 -4.70
C CYS A 42 -9.71 0.06 -4.75
N MET A 43 -8.80 0.68 -3.98
CA MET A 43 -8.61 2.14 -3.99
C MET A 43 -8.22 2.65 -5.38
N LYS A 44 -7.32 1.94 -6.08
CA LYS A 44 -6.90 2.33 -7.41
C LYS A 44 -8.06 2.30 -8.42
N ARG A 45 -8.92 1.28 -8.32
CA ARG A 45 -10.12 1.15 -9.16
C ARG A 45 -11.14 2.26 -8.90
N LEU A 46 -11.32 2.66 -7.63
CA LEU A 46 -12.16 3.81 -7.27
C LEU A 46 -11.64 5.13 -7.86
N GLU A 47 -10.32 5.35 -7.85
CA GLU A 47 -9.71 6.52 -8.49
C GLU A 47 -9.91 6.54 -10.01
N THR A 48 -9.83 5.39 -10.67
CA THR A 48 -10.08 5.27 -12.13
C THR A 48 -11.54 5.58 -12.51
N ARG A 49 -12.49 5.42 -11.59
CA ARG A 49 -13.89 5.81 -11.79
C ARG A 49 -14.16 7.29 -11.50
N GLU A 50 -13.11 8.11 -11.37
CA GLU A 50 -13.18 9.55 -11.07
C GLU A 50 -13.97 9.86 -9.79
N GLN A 51 -13.94 8.96 -8.81
CA GLN A 51 -14.58 9.21 -7.54
C GLN A 51 -13.77 10.23 -6.74
N ASN A 52 -14.21 11.50 -6.76
CA ASN A 52 -13.54 12.66 -6.15
C ASN A 52 -13.19 12.48 -4.65
N SER A 53 -13.88 11.58 -3.95
CA SER A 53 -13.62 11.27 -2.56
C SER A 53 -14.13 9.86 -2.21
N TYR A 54 -13.30 9.08 -1.54
CA TYR A 54 -13.66 7.74 -1.08
C TYR A 54 -13.07 7.48 0.32
N ASN A 55 -13.73 6.63 1.10
CA ASN A 55 -13.34 6.25 2.46
C ASN A 55 -13.35 4.72 2.61
N PHE A 56 -13.07 4.22 3.82
CA PHE A 56 -13.05 2.77 4.08
C PHE A 56 -14.36 2.08 3.68
N ASN A 57 -15.52 2.70 3.91
CA ASN A 57 -16.80 2.10 3.53
C ASN A 57 -16.95 1.95 2.01
N SER A 58 -16.50 2.93 1.23
CA SER A 58 -16.45 2.83 -0.24
C SER A 58 -15.50 1.72 -0.69
N ILE A 59 -14.33 1.60 -0.05
CA ILE A 59 -13.35 0.55 -0.33
C ILE A 59 -13.92 -0.84 -0.04
N MET A 60 -14.62 -1.01 1.09
CA MET A 60 -15.23 -2.29 1.44
C MET A 60 -16.37 -2.70 0.49
N ARG A 61 -17.09 -1.73 -0.08
CA ARG A 61 -18.07 -2.01 -1.13
C ARG A 61 -17.37 -2.51 -2.39
N GLU A 62 -16.35 -1.83 -2.85
CA GLU A 62 -15.58 -2.26 -4.03
C GLU A 62 -14.92 -3.63 -3.80
N TYR A 63 -14.37 -3.88 -2.60
CA TYR A 63 -13.82 -5.17 -2.20
C TYR A 63 -14.87 -6.29 -2.31
N LYS A 64 -16.08 -6.04 -1.81
CA LYS A 64 -17.19 -6.98 -1.93
C LYS A 64 -17.60 -7.18 -3.40
N ASP A 65 -17.72 -6.11 -4.17
CA ASP A 65 -18.13 -6.16 -5.58
C ASP A 65 -17.12 -7.00 -6.40
N ILE A 66 -15.83 -6.88 -6.14
CA ILE A 66 -14.79 -7.70 -6.77
C ILE A 66 -14.90 -9.16 -6.32
N HIS A 67 -15.05 -9.41 -5.02
CA HIS A 67 -15.25 -10.76 -4.50
C HIS A 67 -16.46 -11.45 -5.13
N ASP A 68 -17.61 -10.77 -5.19
CA ASP A 68 -18.84 -11.31 -5.76
C ASP A 68 -18.70 -11.56 -7.28
N SER A 69 -17.92 -10.73 -7.99
CA SER A 69 -17.70 -10.86 -9.44
C SER A 69 -16.76 -12.01 -9.82
N PHE A 70 -15.68 -12.21 -9.06
CA PHE A 70 -14.63 -13.18 -9.39
C PHE A 70 -14.62 -14.41 -8.47
N GLN A 71 -15.47 -14.44 -7.45
CA GLN A 71 -15.56 -15.49 -6.44
C GLN A 71 -14.19 -15.83 -5.83
N THR A 72 -13.45 -14.81 -5.39
CA THR A 72 -12.13 -15.02 -4.79
C THR A 72 -12.25 -15.93 -3.57
N PRO A 73 -11.32 -16.89 -3.37
CA PRO A 73 -11.43 -17.86 -2.28
C PRO A 73 -11.40 -17.21 -0.89
N ASP A 74 -10.71 -16.07 -0.77
CA ASP A 74 -10.60 -15.32 0.48
C ASP A 74 -11.59 -14.15 0.51
N TYR A 75 -12.41 -14.11 1.58
CA TYR A 75 -13.26 -12.97 1.93
C TYR A 75 -13.08 -12.63 3.42
N TYR A 76 -12.29 -11.60 3.69
CA TYR A 76 -11.92 -11.22 5.06
C TYR A 76 -13.04 -10.44 5.74
N ALA A 77 -13.20 -10.66 7.05
CA ALA A 77 -14.13 -9.88 7.87
C ALA A 77 -13.75 -8.40 7.87
N ARG A 78 -14.76 -7.52 7.95
CA ARG A 78 -14.58 -6.05 7.92
C ARG A 78 -13.56 -5.54 8.93
N SER A 79 -13.51 -6.11 10.14
CA SER A 79 -12.54 -5.71 11.18
C SER A 79 -11.09 -6.04 10.80
N VAL A 80 -10.85 -7.14 10.07
CA VAL A 80 -9.51 -7.50 9.57
C VAL A 80 -9.11 -6.54 8.45
N CYS A 81 -10.03 -6.22 7.53
CA CYS A 81 -9.79 -5.22 6.50
C CYS A 81 -9.52 -3.83 7.09
N LEU A 82 -10.19 -3.48 8.19
CA LEU A 82 -9.95 -2.21 8.89
C LEU A 82 -8.52 -2.14 9.45
N ARG A 83 -8.04 -3.23 10.06
CA ARG A 83 -6.65 -3.29 10.55
C ARG A 83 -5.62 -3.18 9.42
N ALA A 84 -5.89 -3.82 8.28
CA ALA A 84 -5.04 -3.67 7.09
C ALA A 84 -5.06 -2.23 6.57
N PHE A 85 -6.22 -1.58 6.56
CA PHE A 85 -6.36 -0.18 6.19
C PHE A 85 -5.61 0.77 7.14
N GLU A 86 -5.68 0.55 8.45
CA GLU A 86 -4.90 1.31 9.46
C GLU A 86 -3.40 1.13 9.24
N HIS A 87 -2.96 -0.09 8.96
CA HIS A 87 -1.55 -0.37 8.70
C HIS A 87 -1.03 0.30 7.41
N LEU A 88 -1.87 0.42 6.38
CA LEU A 88 -1.55 1.20 5.18
C LEU A 88 -1.40 2.71 5.47
N LEU A 89 -2.18 3.25 6.42
CA LEU A 89 -2.03 4.64 6.90
C LEU A 89 -0.72 4.81 7.67
N GLU A 90 -0.39 3.89 8.58
CA GLU A 90 0.85 3.92 9.37
C GLU A 90 2.11 3.91 8.51
N ARG A 91 2.05 3.26 7.33
CA ARG A 91 3.17 3.16 6.37
C ARG A 91 3.20 4.29 5.33
N ASP A 92 2.33 5.28 5.43
CA ASP A 92 2.20 6.39 4.46
C ASP A 92 2.02 5.92 3.00
N LEU A 93 1.37 4.77 2.79
CA LEU A 93 0.94 4.31 1.47
C LEU A 93 -0.38 4.96 1.05
N ILE A 94 -1.17 5.37 2.05
CA ILE A 94 -2.41 6.13 1.91
C ILE A 94 -2.45 7.25 2.95
N CYS A 95 -3.22 8.29 2.71
CA CYS A 95 -3.44 9.33 3.73
C CYS A 95 -4.85 9.91 3.67
N PHE A 96 -5.25 10.54 4.77
CA PHE A 96 -6.49 11.32 4.81
C PHE A 96 -6.38 12.57 3.94
N VAL A 97 -7.46 12.87 3.22
CA VAL A 97 -7.56 14.09 2.39
C VAL A 97 -7.73 15.33 3.25
N ASP A 98 -8.40 15.20 4.40
CA ASP A 98 -8.64 16.31 5.34
C ASP A 98 -8.05 16.02 6.72
N SER A 99 -7.31 17.01 7.24
CA SER A 99 -6.75 17.04 8.59
C SER A 99 -7.78 17.48 9.64
N ARG A 100 -8.97 17.97 9.26
CA ARG A 100 -10.01 18.42 10.21
C ARG A 100 -10.89 17.31 10.79
N GLY A 101 -10.71 16.07 10.33
CA GLY A 101 -11.56 14.92 10.67
C GLY A 101 -11.29 14.23 12.01
N TYR A 102 -10.59 14.85 12.98
CA TYR A 102 -10.23 14.19 14.26
C TYR A 102 -11.43 13.68 15.07
N ASN A 103 -12.62 14.26 14.87
CA ASN A 103 -13.85 13.86 15.57
C ASN A 103 -14.66 12.78 14.84
N GLN A 104 -14.25 12.36 13.63
CA GLN A 104 -14.92 11.32 12.87
C GLN A 104 -14.16 10.00 12.97
N SER A 105 -14.90 8.89 13.09
CA SER A 105 -14.31 7.56 13.01
C SER A 105 -13.59 7.38 11.67
N ILE A 106 -12.44 6.71 11.71
CA ILE A 106 -11.53 6.55 10.56
C ILE A 106 -12.22 6.02 9.30
N GLU A 107 -13.27 5.21 9.48
CA GLU A 107 -14.00 4.54 8.40
C GLU A 107 -14.75 5.51 7.47
N PHE A 108 -15.12 6.68 7.99
CA PHE A 108 -15.86 7.70 7.26
C PHE A 108 -14.96 8.77 6.65
N ARG A 109 -13.70 8.83 7.09
CA ARG A 109 -12.76 9.87 6.67
C ARG A 109 -12.30 9.63 5.23
N PRO A 110 -12.31 10.65 4.38
CA PRO A 110 -11.86 10.52 3.01
C PRO A 110 -10.35 10.30 2.95
N VAL A 111 -9.92 9.40 2.07
CA VAL A 111 -8.52 9.03 1.85
C VAL A 111 -8.12 9.14 0.39
N LYS A 112 -6.81 9.12 0.14
CA LYS A 112 -6.19 9.05 -1.19
C LYS A 112 -4.96 8.15 -1.18
N LEU A 113 -4.62 7.58 -2.33
CA LEU A 113 -3.36 6.85 -2.51
C LEU A 113 -2.17 7.82 -2.52
N LEU A 114 -1.08 7.42 -1.87
CA LEU A 114 0.22 8.12 -1.89
C LEU A 114 1.26 7.42 -2.78
N ILE A 115 0.81 6.45 -3.57
CA ILE A 115 1.59 5.65 -4.51
C ILE A 115 1.00 5.79 -5.91
N SER A 116 1.86 5.80 -6.91
CA SER A 116 1.47 5.80 -8.32
C SER A 116 0.96 4.43 -8.77
N ALA A 117 0.24 4.41 -9.89
CA ALA A 117 -0.20 3.16 -10.52
C ALA A 117 0.99 2.25 -10.88
N HIS A 118 2.13 2.85 -11.26
CA HIS A 118 3.34 2.12 -11.61
C HIS A 118 3.96 1.45 -10.36
N GLU A 119 4.08 2.17 -9.25
CA GLU A 119 4.59 1.62 -7.98
C GLU A 119 3.69 0.47 -7.46
N LEU A 120 2.37 0.64 -7.52
CA LEU A 120 1.43 -0.42 -7.17
C LEU A 120 1.64 -1.67 -8.05
N HIS A 121 1.77 -1.48 -9.37
CA HIS A 121 2.01 -2.59 -10.30
C HIS A 121 3.34 -3.30 -10.03
N GLN A 122 4.37 -2.57 -9.63
CA GLN A 122 5.64 -3.17 -9.22
C GLN A 122 5.50 -3.98 -7.94
N GLY A 123 4.77 -3.47 -6.94
CA GLY A 123 4.48 -4.19 -5.70
C GLY A 123 3.75 -5.53 -5.94
N LEU A 124 2.72 -5.50 -6.79
CA LEU A 124 1.98 -6.69 -7.20
C LEU A 124 2.91 -7.73 -7.88
N LYS A 125 3.77 -7.29 -8.80
CA LYS A 125 4.72 -8.19 -9.48
C LYS A 125 5.78 -8.78 -8.56
N SER A 126 6.20 -8.06 -7.53
CA SER A 126 7.19 -8.55 -6.57
C SER A 126 6.62 -9.56 -5.57
N THR A 127 5.30 -9.66 -5.47
CA THR A 127 4.64 -10.57 -4.55
C THR A 127 4.67 -11.99 -5.11
N GLN A 128 5.43 -12.87 -4.44
CA GLN A 128 5.81 -14.19 -4.98
C GLN A 128 4.62 -15.11 -5.28
N ASN A 129 3.48 -14.92 -4.59
CA ASN A 129 2.25 -15.70 -4.72
C ASN A 129 1.01 -14.80 -4.78
N CYS A 130 1.02 -13.79 -5.64
CA CYS A 130 -0.21 -13.02 -5.90
C CYS A 130 -1.25 -13.93 -6.56
N PRO A 131 -2.43 -14.15 -5.94
CA PRO A 131 -3.48 -15.02 -6.48
C PRO A 131 -4.11 -14.47 -7.76
#